data_AF-A0A924BM57-F1
#
_entry.id   AF-A0A924BM57-F1
#
_cell.length_a   1.000
_cell.length_b   1.000
_cell.length_c   1.000
_cell.angle_alpha   90.00
_cell.angle_beta   90.00
_cell.angle_gamma   90.00
#
_symmetry.space_group_name_H-M   'P 1'
#
loop_
_entity.id
_entity.type
_entity.pdbx_description
1 polymer ?
#
loop_
_entity_poly.entity_id
_entity_poly.type
_entity_poly.pdbx_seq_one_letter_code
_entity_poly.pdbx_strand_id
1 'polypeptide(L)'
;MDLFVIGNDSHVWSTFWTQHAADRPWSIILCRFKGDPANAMREGPVERFFKEAFTPGTGGLIEYWVQASLGAVDVTGSRVFGWVEVNLKRSDAGGISRSKLIDAAIQAVQLRGEDPLTGFHSQISVYTHNFSKDGAPPDADWRDPMWGAFWIDGSADGRGKVNLTPPFNGNITAHEMGHGFGMGHDVGPDLTTASDYSDPACIMSQNGSFLQAPWNVGFGPAICLPHLVQQGWFPSSRLFVDDGEWILNGGVTVPLAPIDAPHAHANLGIRLRNIRANPAWDYYLEFCNSTGWNRGVPGSPYLLVRRIADVPGEQRPAYLMAIAFNQAVGAGATAIEPSGNVRFTVEATNLPGPVLKVIAGPV
;
A
#
# COMPACT_ATOMS: atom_id res chain seq x y z
N MET A 1 -17.72 -9.31 15.30
CA MET A 1 -18.21 -10.25 16.33
C MET A 1 -17.03 -11.14 16.67
N ASP A 2 -16.73 -11.37 17.93
CA ASP A 2 -15.65 -12.29 18.30
C ASP A 2 -16.28 -13.64 18.68
N LEU A 3 -15.87 -14.71 18.00
CA LEU A 3 -16.28 -16.06 18.36
C LEU A 3 -15.10 -16.74 19.07
N PHE A 4 -15.32 -17.07 20.34
CA PHE A 4 -14.42 -17.92 21.12
C PHE A 4 -15.06 -19.30 21.23
N VAL A 5 -14.37 -20.30 20.71
CA VAL A 5 -14.75 -21.71 20.91
C VAL A 5 -13.77 -22.31 21.91
N ILE A 6 -14.27 -22.72 23.07
CA ILE A 6 -13.49 -23.45 24.06
C ILE A 6 -13.67 -24.94 23.76
N GLY A 7 -12.61 -25.60 23.30
CA GLY A 7 -12.59 -27.04 23.10
C GLY A 7 -12.57 -27.78 24.44
N ASN A 8 -13.03 -29.04 24.45
CA ASN A 8 -12.98 -29.91 25.64
C ASN A 8 -11.53 -30.31 26.02
N ASP A 9 -10.55 -29.88 25.23
CA ASP A 9 -9.11 -30.02 25.42
C ASP A 9 -8.47 -28.77 26.06
N SER A 10 -9.29 -27.81 26.52
CA SER A 10 -8.85 -26.52 27.08
C SER A 10 -8.12 -25.60 26.10
N HIS A 11 -8.17 -25.88 24.79
CA HIS A 11 -7.75 -24.90 23.79
C HIS A 11 -8.86 -23.89 23.52
N VAL A 12 -8.48 -22.62 23.47
CA VAL A 12 -9.35 -21.53 23.01
C VAL A 12 -9.03 -21.27 21.54
N TRP A 13 -10.01 -21.49 20.68
CA TRP A 13 -9.95 -21.13 19.28
C TRP A 13 -10.67 -19.79 19.13
N SER A 14 -9.97 -18.77 18.66
CA SER A 14 -10.59 -17.48 18.31
C SER A 14 -10.59 -17.30 16.80
N THR A 15 -11.71 -16.78 16.30
CA THR A 15 -11.74 -16.15 14.98
C THR A 15 -12.31 -14.75 15.14
N PHE A 16 -11.68 -13.80 14.46
CA PHE A 16 -12.09 -12.41 14.44
C PHE A 16 -12.92 -12.19 13.19
N TRP A 17 -14.21 -11.91 13.37
CA TRP A 17 -15.04 -11.44 12.28
C TRP A 17 -14.92 -9.92 12.25
N THR A 18 -14.09 -9.41 11.34
CA THR A 18 -14.27 -8.03 10.87
C THR A 18 -15.68 -7.91 10.30
N GLN A 19 -16.26 -6.71 10.34
CA GLN A 19 -17.41 -6.41 9.48
C GLN A 19 -17.06 -6.94 8.07
N HIS A 20 -18.02 -7.58 7.37
CA HIS A 20 -17.77 -8.08 6.02
C HIS A 20 -17.01 -7.00 5.24
N ALA A 21 -15.86 -7.38 4.67
CA ALA A 21 -15.02 -6.47 3.93
C ALA A 21 -15.89 -5.69 2.95
N ALA A 22 -15.66 -4.38 2.83
CA ALA A 22 -16.42 -3.60 1.86
C ALA A 22 -16.08 -4.14 0.47
N ASP A 23 -17.09 -4.64 -0.25
CA ASP A 23 -16.94 -5.06 -1.63
C ASP A 23 -16.51 -3.84 -2.45
N ARG A 24 -15.25 -3.85 -2.90
CA ARG A 24 -14.67 -2.81 -3.74
C ARG A 24 -14.05 -3.39 -5.01
N PRO A 25 -14.84 -4.09 -5.83
CA PRO A 25 -14.33 -4.73 -7.05
C PRO A 25 -13.87 -3.70 -8.08
N TRP A 26 -12.88 -4.06 -8.88
CA TRP A 26 -12.32 -3.21 -9.94
C TRP A 26 -12.67 -3.73 -11.33
N SER A 27 -12.87 -2.83 -12.28
CA SER A 27 -12.93 -3.19 -13.70
C SER A 27 -11.57 -2.95 -14.36
N ILE A 28 -10.93 -4.04 -14.77
CA ILE A 28 -9.61 -4.05 -15.42
C ILE A 28 -9.83 -4.17 -16.92
N ILE A 29 -9.42 -3.16 -17.69
CA ILE A 29 -9.66 -3.05 -19.13
C ILE A 29 -8.33 -3.15 -19.85
N LEU A 30 -8.14 -4.19 -20.66
CA LEU A 30 -6.91 -4.36 -21.44
C LEU A 30 -7.05 -3.60 -22.76
N CYS A 31 -6.18 -2.64 -23.01
CA CYS A 31 -6.34 -1.67 -24.08
C CYS A 31 -5.32 -1.87 -25.20
N ARG A 32 -5.82 -1.91 -26.43
CA ARG A 32 -5.03 -1.77 -27.66
C ARG A 32 -5.34 -0.44 -28.31
N PHE A 33 -4.33 0.30 -28.76
CA PHE A 33 -4.55 1.53 -29.51
C PHE A 33 -5.15 1.25 -30.89
N LYS A 34 -5.88 2.23 -31.42
CA LYS A 34 -6.54 2.14 -32.72
C LYS A 34 -5.55 1.84 -33.84
N GLY A 35 -5.78 0.75 -34.56
CA GLY A 35 -4.98 0.36 -35.71
C GLY A 35 -3.64 -0.30 -35.37
N ASP A 36 -3.28 -0.43 -34.09
CA ASP A 36 -2.16 -1.27 -33.70
C ASP A 36 -2.56 -2.75 -33.91
N PRO A 37 -1.69 -3.58 -34.52
CA PRO A 37 -1.98 -5.00 -34.67
C PRO A 37 -1.94 -5.70 -33.31
N ALA A 38 -2.77 -6.73 -33.15
CA ALA A 38 -2.69 -7.62 -31.99
C ALA A 38 -1.30 -8.24 -31.88
N ASN A 39 -0.71 -8.19 -30.69
CA ASN A 39 0.63 -8.73 -30.45
C ASN A 39 0.60 -9.74 -29.31
N ALA A 40 0.44 -11.02 -29.64
CA ALA A 40 0.33 -12.11 -28.66
C ALA A 40 1.55 -12.22 -27.72
N MET A 41 2.76 -11.85 -28.18
CA MET A 41 3.96 -11.90 -27.35
C MET A 41 3.95 -10.85 -26.25
N ARG A 42 3.26 -9.72 -26.47
CA ARG A 42 3.12 -8.65 -25.49
C ARG A 42 1.83 -8.78 -24.68
N GLU A 43 0.73 -9.07 -25.36
CA GLU A 43 -0.61 -9.09 -24.79
C GLU A 43 -0.88 -10.37 -23.97
N GLY A 44 -0.39 -11.52 -24.43
CA GLY A 44 -0.60 -12.80 -23.74
C GLY A 44 -0.08 -12.80 -22.30
N PRO A 45 1.18 -12.40 -22.04
CA PRO A 45 1.70 -12.31 -20.68
C PRO A 45 0.95 -11.32 -19.80
N VAL A 46 0.53 -10.17 -20.36
CA VAL A 46 -0.20 -9.12 -19.63
C VAL A 46 -1.59 -9.60 -19.24
N GLU A 47 -2.34 -10.18 -20.19
CA GLU A 47 -3.66 -10.74 -19.92
C GLU A 47 -3.59 -11.87 -18.89
N ARG A 48 -2.58 -12.75 -18.99
CA ARG A 48 -2.35 -13.79 -18.00
C ARG A 48 -2.12 -13.21 -16.61
N PHE A 49 -1.19 -12.25 -16.48
CA PHE A 49 -0.90 -11.60 -15.21
C PHE A 49 -2.16 -11.01 -14.57
N PHE A 50 -2.91 -10.16 -15.29
CA PHE A 50 -4.09 -9.52 -14.71
C PHE A 50 -5.23 -10.50 -14.40
N LYS A 51 -5.46 -11.53 -15.22
CA LYS A 51 -6.46 -12.56 -14.90
C LYS A 51 -6.08 -13.33 -13.64
N GLU A 52 -4.85 -13.78 -13.54
CA GLU A 52 -4.39 -14.58 -12.39
C GLU A 52 -4.27 -13.71 -11.13
N ALA A 53 -3.74 -12.49 -11.22
CA ALA A 53 -3.59 -11.60 -10.07
C ALA A 53 -4.93 -11.18 -9.46
N PHE A 54 -6.01 -11.17 -10.24
CA PHE A 54 -7.38 -10.96 -9.77
C PHE A 54 -8.20 -12.26 -9.70
N THR A 55 -7.54 -13.40 -9.50
CA THR A 55 -8.19 -14.70 -9.21
C THR A 55 -7.88 -15.11 -7.77
N PRO A 56 -8.87 -15.51 -6.96
CA PRO A 56 -8.61 -16.01 -5.61
C PRO A 56 -7.69 -17.23 -5.58
N GLY A 57 -6.87 -17.34 -4.54
CA GLY A 57 -5.95 -18.45 -4.29
C GLY A 57 -4.62 -18.34 -5.05
N THR A 58 -4.38 -17.28 -5.82
CA THR A 58 -3.11 -17.11 -6.58
C THR A 58 -2.03 -16.40 -5.77
N GLY A 59 -2.37 -15.79 -4.64
CA GLY A 59 -1.46 -14.92 -3.89
C GLY A 59 -1.24 -13.58 -4.61
N GLY A 60 -2.25 -13.14 -5.35
CA GLY A 60 -2.27 -11.94 -6.17
C GLY A 60 -2.85 -10.73 -5.43
N LEU A 61 -3.51 -9.85 -6.18
CA LEU A 61 -4.07 -8.59 -5.70
C LEU A 61 -5.30 -8.80 -4.82
N ILE A 62 -6.05 -9.90 -4.98
CA ILE A 62 -7.16 -10.23 -4.08
C ILE A 62 -6.64 -10.50 -2.67
N GLU A 63 -5.69 -11.43 -2.51
CA GLU A 63 -5.12 -11.72 -1.20
C GLU A 63 -4.37 -10.52 -0.63
N TYR A 64 -3.67 -9.77 -1.49
CA TYR A 64 -2.99 -8.54 -1.09
C TYR A 64 -3.97 -7.56 -0.44
N TRP A 65 -5.06 -7.18 -1.11
CA TRP A 65 -5.95 -6.15 -0.59
C TRP A 65 -6.73 -6.60 0.65
N VAL A 66 -7.15 -7.86 0.69
CA VAL A 66 -7.79 -8.40 1.90
C VAL A 66 -6.84 -8.36 3.09
N GLN A 67 -5.58 -8.80 2.92
CA GLN A 67 -4.63 -8.89 4.04
C GLN A 67 -4.06 -7.52 4.41
N ALA A 68 -3.65 -6.71 3.44
CA ALA A 68 -3.06 -5.40 3.67
C ALA A 68 -4.06 -4.42 4.28
N SER A 69 -5.36 -4.54 3.98
CA SER A 69 -6.41 -3.72 4.59
C SER A 69 -6.98 -4.31 5.89
N LEU A 70 -6.41 -5.40 6.41
CA LEU A 70 -6.92 -6.12 7.59
C LEU A 70 -8.39 -6.54 7.44
N GLY A 71 -8.79 -6.92 6.23
CA GLY A 71 -10.15 -7.36 5.90
C GLY A 71 -11.15 -6.21 5.73
N ALA A 72 -10.71 -4.95 5.61
CA ALA A 72 -11.60 -3.82 5.34
C ALA A 72 -12.01 -3.69 3.87
N VAL A 73 -11.17 -4.21 2.96
CA VAL A 73 -11.36 -4.15 1.50
C VAL A 73 -11.34 -5.55 0.92
N ASP A 74 -12.37 -5.89 0.14
CA ASP A 74 -12.40 -7.09 -0.69
C ASP A 74 -12.58 -6.71 -2.17
N VAL A 75 -11.64 -7.15 -3.00
CA VAL A 75 -11.65 -6.90 -4.44
C VAL A 75 -12.00 -8.15 -5.26
N THR A 76 -12.54 -9.20 -4.63
CA THR A 76 -12.85 -10.49 -5.27
C THR A 76 -13.82 -10.36 -6.44
N GLY A 77 -14.79 -9.44 -6.38
CA GLY A 77 -15.72 -9.18 -7.49
C GLY A 77 -15.12 -8.48 -8.70
N SER A 78 -13.80 -8.23 -8.73
CA SER A 78 -13.13 -7.57 -9.84
C SER A 78 -13.24 -8.37 -11.14
N ARG A 79 -13.19 -7.69 -12.29
CA ARG A 79 -13.32 -8.32 -13.61
C ARG A 79 -12.31 -7.76 -14.61
N VAL A 80 -11.72 -8.65 -15.39
CA VAL A 80 -10.88 -8.30 -16.56
C VAL A 80 -11.71 -8.35 -17.85
N PHE A 81 -11.89 -7.21 -18.53
CA PHE A 81 -12.72 -7.04 -19.73
C PHE A 81 -12.05 -7.43 -21.06
N GLY A 82 -10.92 -8.15 -21.00
CA GLY A 82 -10.16 -8.60 -22.18
C GLY A 82 -9.63 -7.44 -23.03
N TRP A 83 -9.05 -7.75 -24.19
CA TRP A 83 -8.51 -6.73 -25.10
C TRP A 83 -9.61 -5.98 -25.85
N VAL A 84 -9.64 -4.66 -25.69
CA VAL A 84 -10.49 -3.73 -26.45
C VAL A 84 -9.63 -2.80 -27.29
N GLU A 85 -10.07 -2.49 -28.50
CA GLU A 85 -9.46 -1.42 -29.29
C GLU A 85 -10.06 -0.08 -28.86
N VAL A 86 -9.21 0.82 -28.33
CA VAL A 86 -9.64 2.17 -27.96
C VAL A 86 -9.66 3.06 -29.20
N ASN A 87 -10.58 4.03 -29.27
CA ASN A 87 -10.64 5.01 -30.35
C ASN A 87 -9.59 6.13 -30.19
N LEU A 88 -8.34 5.75 -29.95
CA LEU A 88 -7.19 6.62 -29.79
C LEU A 88 -6.00 5.96 -30.48
N LYS A 89 -5.33 6.68 -31.39
CA LYS A 89 -4.08 6.17 -32.00
C LYS A 89 -2.95 6.32 -31.00
N ARG A 90 -2.00 5.37 -31.02
CA ARG A 90 -0.83 5.42 -30.13
C ARG A 90 -0.04 6.71 -30.29
N SER A 91 0.15 7.20 -31.52
CA SER A 91 0.85 8.45 -31.85
C SER A 91 0.32 9.67 -31.11
N ASP A 92 -0.97 9.64 -30.75
CA ASP A 92 -1.67 10.76 -30.16
C ASP A 92 -1.67 10.65 -28.63
N ALA A 93 -1.25 9.53 -28.05
CA ALA A 93 -1.34 9.26 -26.61
C ALA A 93 -0.28 9.96 -25.75
N GLY A 94 0.77 10.51 -26.36
CA GLY A 94 1.87 11.18 -25.65
C GLY A 94 1.40 12.51 -25.06
N GLY A 95 1.65 12.73 -23.76
CA GLY A 95 1.25 13.97 -23.09
C GLY A 95 -0.27 14.16 -22.92
N ILE A 96 -1.09 13.17 -23.27
CA ILE A 96 -2.52 13.15 -22.97
C ILE A 96 -2.72 12.84 -21.48
N SER A 97 -3.75 13.45 -20.87
CA SER A 97 -4.07 13.19 -19.47
C SER A 97 -4.53 11.74 -19.21
N ARG A 98 -4.16 11.21 -18.04
CA ARG A 98 -4.52 9.86 -17.57
C ARG A 98 -6.03 9.61 -17.66
N SER A 99 -6.86 10.56 -17.21
CA SER A 99 -8.33 10.44 -17.30
C SER A 99 -8.82 10.23 -18.73
N LYS A 100 -8.18 10.84 -19.75
CA LYS A 100 -8.59 10.64 -21.15
C LYS A 100 -8.27 9.24 -21.67
N LEU A 101 -7.15 8.65 -21.24
CA LEU A 101 -6.81 7.25 -21.56
C LEU A 101 -7.83 6.30 -20.92
N ILE A 102 -8.14 6.52 -19.64
CA ILE A 102 -9.12 5.73 -18.91
C ILE A 102 -10.51 5.86 -19.52
N ASP A 103 -10.96 7.07 -19.85
CA ASP A 103 -12.27 7.31 -20.46
C ASP A 103 -12.36 6.65 -21.85
N ALA A 104 -11.27 6.63 -22.63
CA ALA A 104 -11.22 5.92 -23.90
C ALA A 104 -11.35 4.40 -23.73
N ALA A 105 -10.75 3.84 -22.68
CA ALA A 105 -10.88 2.42 -22.32
C ALA A 105 -12.32 2.07 -21.93
N ILE A 106 -12.94 2.87 -21.06
CA ILE A 106 -14.35 2.72 -20.64
C ILE A 106 -15.28 2.75 -21.84
N GLN A 107 -15.12 3.75 -22.71
CA GLN A 107 -15.95 3.89 -23.91
C GLN A 107 -15.79 2.69 -24.86
N ALA A 108 -14.58 2.17 -25.02
CA ALA A 108 -14.33 1.01 -25.88
C ALA A 108 -15.06 -0.26 -25.38
N VAL A 109 -15.12 -0.47 -24.06
CA VAL A 109 -15.93 -1.56 -23.47
C VAL A 109 -17.42 -1.32 -23.67
N GLN A 110 -17.90 -0.10 -23.43
CA GLN A 110 -19.31 0.26 -23.59
C GLN A 110 -19.80 0.11 -25.04
N LEU A 111 -18.97 0.45 -26.02
CA LEU A 111 -19.26 0.27 -27.44
C LEU A 111 -19.41 -1.20 -27.86
N ARG A 112 -18.86 -2.14 -27.07
CA ARG A 112 -19.09 -3.59 -27.25
C ARG A 112 -20.37 -4.09 -26.57
N GLY A 113 -21.14 -3.21 -25.91
CA GLY A 113 -22.35 -3.58 -25.18
C GLY A 113 -22.09 -4.14 -23.78
N GLU A 114 -20.90 -3.93 -23.21
CA GLU A 114 -20.54 -4.32 -21.85
C GLU A 114 -20.54 -3.11 -20.89
N ASP A 115 -20.69 -3.34 -19.59
CA ASP A 115 -20.71 -2.29 -18.58
C ASP A 115 -19.51 -2.41 -17.61
N PRO A 116 -18.49 -1.54 -17.75
CA PRO A 116 -17.33 -1.52 -16.86
C PRO A 116 -17.52 -0.61 -15.63
N LEU A 117 -18.70 -0.02 -15.44
CA LEU A 117 -18.97 0.97 -14.39
C LEU A 117 -19.85 0.40 -13.28
N THR A 118 -21.00 -0.17 -13.64
CA THR A 118 -21.97 -0.62 -12.64
C THR A 118 -21.41 -1.78 -11.82
N GLY A 119 -21.47 -1.64 -10.49
CA GLY A 119 -21.02 -2.66 -9.55
C GLY A 119 -19.51 -2.71 -9.33
N PHE A 120 -18.73 -1.79 -9.92
CA PHE A 120 -17.30 -1.63 -9.66
C PHE A 120 -17.00 -0.39 -8.81
N HIS A 121 -16.06 -0.52 -7.88
CA HIS A 121 -15.47 0.58 -7.11
C HIS A 121 -14.76 1.58 -8.04
N SER A 122 -13.91 1.08 -8.93
CA SER A 122 -13.15 1.92 -9.86
C SER A 122 -12.61 1.12 -11.06
N GLN A 123 -11.91 1.82 -11.97
CA GLN A 123 -11.43 1.32 -13.26
C GLN A 123 -9.90 1.34 -13.32
N ILE A 124 -9.33 0.30 -13.94
CA ILE A 124 -7.92 0.22 -14.34
C ILE A 124 -7.87 0.07 -15.87
N SER A 125 -7.31 1.04 -16.59
CA SER A 125 -6.95 0.87 -18.00
C SER A 125 -5.51 0.39 -18.13
N VAL A 126 -5.27 -0.63 -18.95
CA VAL A 126 -3.96 -1.27 -19.11
C VAL A 126 -3.49 -1.12 -20.55
N TYR A 127 -2.45 -0.32 -20.78
CA TYR A 127 -1.85 -0.11 -22.10
C TYR A 127 -0.47 -0.70 -22.18
N THR A 128 -0.13 -1.39 -23.27
CA THR A 128 1.14 -2.14 -23.37
C THR A 128 2.35 -1.32 -23.83
N HIS A 129 2.26 0.02 -23.81
CA HIS A 129 3.31 0.92 -24.28
C HIS A 129 3.56 2.04 -23.28
N ASN A 130 4.84 2.34 -23.03
CA ASN A 130 5.26 3.50 -22.22
C ASN A 130 5.37 4.78 -23.04
N PHE A 131 5.41 4.67 -24.37
CA PHE A 131 5.62 5.79 -25.28
C PHE A 131 4.67 5.76 -26.46
N SER A 132 4.24 6.94 -26.92
CA SER A 132 3.38 7.14 -28.08
C SER A 132 4.06 6.87 -29.43
N LYS A 133 5.37 6.64 -29.44
CA LYS A 133 6.14 6.22 -30.61
C LYS A 133 7.28 5.27 -30.21
N ASP A 134 7.85 4.58 -31.19
CA ASP A 134 8.96 3.65 -30.99
C ASP A 134 10.31 4.38 -30.92
N GLY A 135 11.32 3.69 -30.37
CA GLY A 135 12.71 4.14 -30.35
C GLY A 135 13.13 4.87 -29.07
N ALA A 136 12.28 4.92 -28.06
CA ALA A 136 12.64 5.47 -26.75
C ALA A 136 13.81 4.67 -26.14
N PRO A 137 14.84 5.33 -25.60
CA PRO A 137 15.89 4.68 -24.83
C PRO A 137 15.31 3.86 -23.66
N PRO A 138 15.96 2.76 -23.25
CA PRO A 138 15.48 1.92 -22.14
C PRO A 138 15.29 2.66 -20.81
N ASP A 139 16.06 3.73 -20.59
CA ASP A 139 16.08 4.58 -19.40
C ASP A 139 15.29 5.88 -19.56
N ALA A 140 14.69 6.13 -20.73
CA ALA A 140 13.86 7.31 -20.93
C ALA A 140 12.58 7.22 -20.10
N ASP A 141 12.17 8.37 -19.56
CA ASP A 141 10.94 8.54 -18.79
C ASP A 141 10.28 9.89 -19.11
N TRP A 142 9.34 10.32 -18.27
CA TRP A 142 8.64 11.59 -18.39
C TRP A 142 9.53 12.83 -18.20
N ARG A 143 10.71 12.69 -17.57
CA ARG A 143 11.69 13.77 -17.35
C ARG A 143 12.67 13.92 -18.50
N ASP A 144 12.74 12.93 -19.40
CA ASP A 144 13.62 12.99 -20.56
C ASP A 144 13.26 14.19 -21.46
N PRO A 145 14.23 15.07 -21.81
CA PRO A 145 13.95 16.30 -22.56
C PRO A 145 13.48 16.04 -24.00
N MET A 146 13.80 14.88 -24.58
CA MET A 146 13.39 14.49 -25.93
C MET A 146 12.17 13.57 -25.94
N TRP A 147 12.06 12.69 -24.95
CA TRP A 147 11.09 11.60 -24.91
C TRP A 147 9.92 11.85 -23.96
N GLY A 148 10.04 12.78 -23.00
CA GLY A 148 9.00 13.06 -22.01
C GLY A 148 7.67 13.49 -22.64
N ALA A 149 7.70 14.24 -23.75
CA ALA A 149 6.49 14.62 -24.48
C ALA A 149 5.74 13.43 -25.13
N PHE A 150 6.42 12.28 -25.28
CA PHE A 150 5.85 11.06 -25.82
C PHE A 150 5.50 10.03 -24.73
N TRP A 151 5.76 10.35 -23.46
CA TRP A 151 5.46 9.46 -22.34
C TRP A 151 3.95 9.22 -22.21
N ILE A 152 3.58 7.95 -22.05
CA ILE A 152 2.22 7.50 -21.72
C ILE A 152 2.24 7.20 -20.22
N ASP A 153 1.63 8.11 -19.48
CA ASP A 153 1.75 8.19 -18.03
C ASP A 153 0.94 7.10 -17.31
N GLY A 154 1.62 6.11 -16.73
CA GLY A 154 1.02 5.07 -15.91
C GLY A 154 0.94 5.52 -14.45
N SER A 155 -0.23 6.04 -14.03
CA SER A 155 -0.53 6.39 -12.64
C SER A 155 -2.05 6.61 -12.46
N ALA A 156 -2.49 6.86 -11.23
CA ALA A 156 -3.84 7.29 -10.89
C ALA A 156 -4.16 8.69 -11.41
N ASP A 157 -5.43 8.93 -11.72
CA ASP A 157 -5.89 10.19 -12.31
C ASP A 157 -6.31 11.26 -11.29
N GLY A 158 -6.09 11.01 -10.00
CA GLY A 158 -6.54 11.86 -8.89
C GLY A 158 -8.04 11.78 -8.60
N ARG A 159 -8.80 10.96 -9.34
CA ARG A 159 -10.25 10.69 -9.12
C ARG A 159 -10.50 9.24 -8.72
N GLY A 160 -9.43 8.54 -8.33
CA GLY A 160 -9.45 7.15 -7.91
C GLY A 160 -9.44 6.13 -9.06
N LYS A 161 -9.29 6.55 -10.32
CA LYS A 161 -9.12 5.64 -11.46
C LYS A 161 -7.65 5.51 -11.84
N VAL A 162 -7.27 4.40 -12.45
CA VAL A 162 -5.88 4.06 -12.69
C VAL A 162 -5.61 3.82 -14.18
N ASN A 163 -4.51 4.38 -14.68
CA ASN A 163 -3.92 3.97 -15.95
C ASN A 163 -2.59 3.23 -15.67
N LEU A 164 -2.42 2.02 -16.18
CA LEU A 164 -1.19 1.24 -16.05
C LEU A 164 -0.50 1.07 -17.39
N THR A 165 0.81 1.29 -17.39
CA THR A 165 1.75 1.00 -18.47
C THR A 165 2.87 0.09 -17.96
N PRO A 166 3.66 -0.57 -18.85
CA PRO A 166 4.79 -1.39 -18.42
C PRO A 166 5.80 -0.66 -17.51
N PRO A 167 6.46 -1.37 -16.58
CA PRO A 167 6.32 -2.80 -16.30
C PRO A 167 5.05 -3.11 -15.50
N PHE A 168 4.39 -4.23 -15.82
CA PHE A 168 3.23 -4.70 -15.04
C PHE A 168 3.69 -5.61 -13.90
N ASN A 169 3.39 -5.22 -12.67
CA ASN A 169 3.66 -6.02 -11.48
C ASN A 169 2.67 -5.67 -10.36
N GLY A 170 2.68 -6.46 -9.28
CA GLY A 170 1.78 -6.30 -8.16
C GLY A 170 2.08 -5.06 -7.31
N ASN A 171 3.35 -4.68 -7.14
CA ASN A 171 3.76 -3.49 -6.38
C ASN A 171 3.20 -2.20 -6.99
N ILE A 172 3.42 -1.96 -8.29
CA ILE A 172 2.88 -0.79 -9.00
C ILE A 172 1.36 -0.85 -9.01
N THR A 173 0.77 -2.00 -9.36
CA THR A 173 -0.69 -2.11 -9.43
C THR A 173 -1.35 -1.84 -8.08
N ALA A 174 -0.80 -2.37 -6.98
CA ALA A 174 -1.29 -2.11 -5.63
C ALA A 174 -1.06 -0.66 -5.18
N HIS A 175 0.06 -0.04 -5.54
CA HIS A 175 0.29 1.36 -5.26
C HIS A 175 -0.79 2.25 -5.89
N GLU A 176 -1.04 2.07 -7.18
CA GLU A 176 -2.03 2.88 -7.91
C GLU A 176 -3.47 2.60 -7.45
N MET A 177 -3.78 1.34 -7.10
CA MET A 177 -5.04 1.01 -6.46
C MET A 177 -5.17 1.68 -5.07
N GLY A 178 -4.08 1.91 -4.34
CA GLY A 178 -4.06 2.69 -3.11
C GLY A 178 -4.55 4.13 -3.29
N HIS A 179 -4.13 4.80 -4.36
CA HIS A 179 -4.72 6.08 -4.78
C HIS A 179 -6.21 5.95 -5.10
N GLY A 180 -6.61 4.83 -5.70
CA GLY A 180 -8.00 4.43 -5.90
C GLY A 180 -8.85 4.36 -4.62
N PHE A 181 -8.19 4.13 -3.49
CA PHE A 181 -8.81 4.12 -2.17
C PHE A 181 -8.59 5.42 -1.39
N GLY A 182 -8.04 6.46 -2.02
CA GLY A 182 -7.86 7.78 -1.41
C GLY A 182 -6.61 7.90 -0.54
N MET A 183 -5.58 7.09 -0.79
CA MET A 183 -4.27 7.24 -0.15
C MET A 183 -3.36 8.16 -0.98
N GLY A 184 -2.66 9.09 -0.35
CA GLY A 184 -1.52 9.81 -0.95
C GLY A 184 -0.21 9.01 -0.81
N HIS A 185 0.88 9.47 -1.42
CA HIS A 185 2.21 8.90 -1.17
C HIS A 185 2.60 9.06 0.31
N ASP A 186 3.50 8.22 0.81
CA ASP A 186 4.21 8.60 2.05
C ASP A 186 5.34 9.57 1.70
N VAL A 187 5.61 10.48 2.64
CA VAL A 187 6.75 11.39 2.58
C VAL A 187 7.84 10.97 3.56
N GLY A 188 9.03 11.52 3.38
CA GLY A 188 10.18 11.32 4.24
C GLY A 188 10.24 12.26 5.46
N PRO A 189 11.37 12.24 6.17
CA PRO A 189 11.54 12.97 7.43
C PRO A 189 11.62 14.49 7.27
N ASP A 190 11.83 15.00 6.06
CA ASP A 190 11.76 16.44 5.74
C ASP A 190 10.29 16.94 5.66
N LEU A 191 9.31 16.03 5.65
CA LEU A 191 7.87 16.29 5.62
C LEU A 191 7.38 17.01 4.37
N THR A 192 8.12 16.90 3.27
CA THR A 192 7.77 17.59 2.03
C THR A 192 7.47 16.59 0.92
N THR A 193 6.80 17.05 -0.14
CA THR A 193 6.60 16.22 -1.34
C THR A 193 7.91 15.97 -2.12
N ALA A 194 9.02 16.64 -1.75
CA ALA A 194 10.33 16.36 -2.35
C ALA A 194 10.90 15.00 -1.89
N SER A 195 10.32 14.41 -0.84
CA SER A 195 10.69 13.11 -0.29
C SER A 195 9.58 12.07 -0.42
N ASP A 196 8.67 12.23 -1.38
CA ASP A 196 7.77 11.15 -1.77
C ASP A 196 8.57 9.84 -1.96
N TYR A 197 7.96 8.71 -1.60
CA TYR A 197 8.56 7.36 -1.72
C TYR A 197 9.70 7.03 -0.72
N SER A 198 9.66 7.63 0.47
CA SER A 198 10.73 7.44 1.47
C SER A 198 10.49 6.34 2.50
N ASP A 199 9.26 5.81 2.63
CA ASP A 199 8.95 4.79 3.63
C ASP A 199 9.42 3.40 3.17
N PRO A 200 10.31 2.71 3.91
CA PRO A 200 10.86 1.42 3.49
C PRO A 200 9.85 0.25 3.60
N ALA A 201 8.70 0.45 4.23
CA ALA A 201 7.72 -0.58 4.52
C ALA A 201 6.28 -0.07 4.36
N CYS A 202 6.03 0.66 3.28
CA CYS A 202 4.68 1.08 2.89
C CYS A 202 4.48 1.01 1.37
N ILE A 203 3.34 0.48 0.95
CA ILE A 203 3.00 0.37 -0.48
C ILE A 203 2.90 1.75 -1.13
N MET A 204 2.51 2.78 -0.37
CA MET A 204 2.43 4.17 -0.85
C MET A 204 3.80 4.83 -1.01
N SER A 205 4.88 4.11 -0.72
CA SER A 205 6.25 4.46 -1.10
C SER A 205 6.88 3.50 -2.11
N GLN A 206 6.18 2.42 -2.47
CA GLN A 206 6.66 1.37 -3.39
C GLN A 206 8.02 0.75 -3.04
N ASN A 207 8.49 0.91 -1.80
CA ASN A 207 9.82 0.51 -1.39
C ASN A 207 9.76 -0.75 -0.54
N GLY A 208 10.67 -1.71 -0.74
CA GLY A 208 10.62 -3.01 -0.05
C GLY A 208 9.77 -4.07 -0.76
N SER A 209 9.68 -4.01 -2.09
CA SER A 209 9.04 -5.06 -2.88
C SER A 209 9.85 -6.37 -2.92
N PHE A 210 9.18 -7.48 -3.19
CA PHE A 210 9.78 -8.81 -3.34
C PHE A 210 9.22 -9.53 -4.57
N LEU A 211 9.91 -10.59 -5.03
CA LEU A 211 9.43 -11.42 -6.14
C LEU A 211 8.37 -12.41 -5.67
N GLN A 212 7.21 -12.41 -6.33
CA GLN A 212 6.10 -13.32 -6.06
C GLN A 212 6.13 -14.50 -7.05
N ALA A 213 6.19 -15.72 -6.52
CA ALA A 213 6.60 -16.93 -7.27
C ALA A 213 5.74 -17.33 -8.49
N PRO A 214 4.41 -17.06 -8.58
CA PRO A 214 3.62 -17.37 -9.77
C PRO A 214 4.02 -16.56 -11.02
N TRP A 215 4.53 -15.34 -10.85
CA TRP A 215 4.84 -14.43 -11.97
C TRP A 215 6.30 -13.97 -12.01
N ASN A 216 7.04 -14.17 -10.91
CA ASN A 216 8.39 -13.64 -10.72
C ASN A 216 8.48 -12.12 -10.93
N VAL A 217 7.50 -11.38 -10.41
CA VAL A 217 7.44 -9.91 -10.45
C VAL A 217 7.26 -9.34 -9.04
N GLY A 218 7.52 -8.03 -8.90
CA GLY A 218 7.44 -7.30 -7.64
C GLY A 218 6.03 -7.26 -7.03
N PHE A 219 5.92 -7.54 -5.73
CA PHE A 219 4.74 -7.37 -4.87
C PHE A 219 5.18 -6.80 -3.51
N GLY A 220 4.22 -6.30 -2.73
CA GLY A 220 4.49 -5.65 -1.45
C GLY A 220 5.16 -4.28 -1.61
N PRO A 221 5.51 -3.59 -0.51
CA PRO A 221 5.29 -3.98 0.89
C PRO A 221 3.80 -3.90 1.32
N ALA A 222 3.50 -4.07 2.60
CA ALA A 222 2.17 -3.84 3.16
C ALA A 222 1.80 -2.34 3.22
N ILE A 223 0.60 -2.01 3.69
CA ILE A 223 0.16 -0.63 3.96
C ILE A 223 0.62 -0.23 5.37
N CYS A 224 1.17 0.97 5.53
CA CYS A 224 1.63 1.46 6.83
C CYS A 224 0.47 1.77 7.80
N LEU A 225 0.75 1.70 9.10
CA LEU A 225 -0.22 1.99 10.15
C LEU A 225 -0.98 3.32 9.98
N PRO A 226 -0.34 4.48 9.71
CA PRO A 226 -1.05 5.74 9.55
C PRO A 226 -2.12 5.70 8.45
N HIS A 227 -1.84 5.08 7.30
CA HIS A 227 -2.83 4.92 6.24
C HIS A 227 -4.01 4.04 6.69
N LEU A 228 -3.73 2.92 7.37
CA LEU A 228 -4.80 2.06 7.91
C LEU A 228 -5.70 2.81 8.92
N VAL A 229 -5.11 3.67 9.75
CA VAL A 229 -5.86 4.49 10.71
C VAL A 229 -6.66 5.59 10.00
N GLN A 230 -6.06 6.33 9.05
CA GLN A 230 -6.75 7.38 8.29
C GLN A 230 -7.95 6.84 7.51
N GLN A 231 -7.84 5.63 6.95
CA GLN A 231 -8.90 4.98 6.21
C GLN A 231 -9.96 4.31 7.11
N GLY A 232 -9.74 4.25 8.42
CA GLY A 232 -10.60 3.52 9.35
C GLY A 232 -10.57 2.00 9.14
N TRP A 233 -9.51 1.46 8.54
CA TRP A 233 -9.34 0.03 8.28
C TRP A 233 -8.69 -0.69 9.46
N PHE A 234 -7.99 0.05 10.32
CA PHE A 234 -7.34 -0.52 11.48
C PHE A 234 -8.34 -0.83 12.62
N PRO A 235 -8.32 -2.04 13.20
CA PRO A 235 -9.21 -2.39 14.30
C PRO A 235 -8.88 -1.55 15.55
N SER A 236 -9.82 -0.71 15.97
CA SER A 236 -9.63 0.21 17.10
C SER A 236 -9.31 -0.49 18.42
N SER A 237 -9.81 -1.72 18.63
CA SER A 237 -9.50 -2.55 19.79
C SER A 237 -8.05 -3.03 19.87
N ARG A 238 -7.28 -2.87 18.79
CA ARG A 238 -5.87 -3.28 18.70
C ARG A 238 -4.92 -2.10 18.49
N LEU A 239 -5.46 -0.88 18.44
CA LEU A 239 -4.68 0.35 18.41
C LEU A 239 -4.60 0.91 19.83
N PHE A 240 -3.42 0.92 20.42
CA PHE A 240 -3.22 1.68 21.65
C PHE A 240 -3.18 3.17 21.32
N VAL A 241 -4.01 3.96 22.00
CA VAL A 241 -4.02 5.42 21.87
C VAL A 241 -3.70 6.04 23.22
N ASP A 242 -2.68 6.89 23.25
CA ASP A 242 -2.39 7.77 24.38
C ASP A 242 -2.67 9.21 23.96
N ASP A 243 -3.56 9.88 24.69
CA ASP A 243 -4.02 11.24 24.39
C ASP A 243 -3.08 12.34 24.93
N GLY A 244 -1.79 12.03 25.13
CA GLY A 244 -0.73 12.98 25.51
C GLY A 244 -0.22 12.83 26.94
N GLU A 245 -0.80 11.90 27.71
CA GLU A 245 -0.39 11.54 29.06
C GLU A 245 1.04 10.99 29.09
N TRP A 246 1.47 10.30 28.03
CA TRP A 246 2.85 9.82 27.88
C TRP A 246 3.89 10.95 28.01
N ILE A 247 3.53 12.20 27.67
CA ILE A 247 4.42 13.35 27.83
C ILE A 247 4.40 13.85 29.28
N LEU A 248 3.23 13.87 29.92
CA LEU A 248 3.04 14.37 31.28
C LEU A 248 3.73 13.46 32.31
N ASN A 249 3.69 12.15 32.06
CA ASN A 249 4.17 11.12 32.98
C ASN A 249 5.64 10.72 32.73
N GLY A 250 6.36 11.45 31.86
CA GLY A 250 7.76 11.18 31.54
C GLY A 250 7.97 9.96 30.62
N GLY A 251 6.89 9.36 30.12
CA GLY A 251 6.90 8.33 29.09
C GLY A 251 5.73 7.36 29.21
N VAL A 252 5.70 6.39 28.30
CA VAL A 252 4.76 5.26 28.29
C VAL A 252 5.50 3.98 27.90
N THR A 253 5.08 2.85 28.44
CA THR A 253 5.56 1.51 28.06
C THR A 253 4.41 0.67 27.57
N VAL A 254 4.50 0.14 26.34
CA VAL A 254 3.40 -0.55 25.67
C VAL A 254 3.90 -1.83 24.99
N PRO A 255 3.21 -2.98 25.17
CA PRO A 255 3.48 -4.17 24.38
C PRO A 255 2.94 -4.00 22.94
N LEU A 256 3.77 -4.32 21.96
CA LEU A 256 3.46 -4.18 20.53
C LEU A 256 3.83 -5.46 19.77
N ALA A 257 2.93 -5.93 18.90
CA ALA A 257 3.16 -7.01 17.95
C ALA A 257 3.08 -6.46 16.51
N PRO A 258 3.62 -7.20 15.51
CA PRO A 258 3.49 -6.85 14.10
C PRO A 258 2.04 -6.84 13.66
N ILE A 259 1.69 -5.95 12.73
CA ILE A 259 0.33 -5.83 12.18
C ILE A 259 -0.17 -7.15 11.56
N ASP A 260 0.74 -7.91 10.94
CA ASP A 260 0.45 -9.21 10.33
C ASP A 260 0.37 -10.38 11.33
N ALA A 261 0.43 -10.10 12.64
CA ALA A 261 0.28 -11.09 13.72
C ALA A 261 -1.04 -10.89 14.51
N PRO A 262 -2.22 -11.00 13.88
CA PRO A 262 -3.50 -10.73 14.55
C PRO A 262 -3.77 -11.63 15.76
N HIS A 263 -3.15 -12.81 15.81
CA HIS A 263 -3.26 -13.75 16.94
C HIS A 263 -2.42 -13.37 18.17
N ALA A 264 -1.48 -12.43 18.06
CA ALA A 264 -0.66 -12.02 19.19
C ALA A 264 -1.51 -11.31 20.26
N HIS A 265 -1.28 -11.60 21.54
CA HIS A 265 -1.98 -10.96 22.67
C HIS A 265 -1.34 -9.61 23.05
N ALA A 266 -1.22 -8.70 22.08
CA ALA A 266 -0.65 -7.37 22.24
C ALA A 266 -1.36 -6.35 21.30
N ASN A 267 -1.03 -5.07 21.44
CA ASN A 267 -1.45 -4.06 20.46
C ASN A 267 -0.76 -4.34 19.11
N LEU A 268 -1.42 -4.01 18.00
CA LEU A 268 -0.84 -4.13 16.66
C LEU A 268 -0.30 -2.79 16.13
N GLY A 269 -0.66 -1.70 16.81
CA GLY A 269 -0.19 -0.37 16.51
C GLY A 269 -0.30 0.53 17.74
N ILE A 270 0.50 1.59 17.78
CA ILE A 270 0.47 2.60 18.83
C ILE A 270 0.29 3.97 18.16
N ARG A 271 -0.64 4.77 18.66
CA ARG A 271 -0.79 6.19 18.34
C ARG A 271 -0.54 7.02 19.60
N LEU A 272 0.53 7.82 19.60
CA LEU A 272 0.86 8.72 20.71
C LEU A 272 0.59 10.15 20.28
N ARG A 273 -0.40 10.80 20.88
CA ARG A 273 -0.72 12.19 20.53
C ARG A 273 0.29 13.14 21.14
N ASN A 274 0.83 14.05 20.34
CA ASN A 274 1.67 15.16 20.79
C ASN A 274 0.86 16.44 20.86
N ILE A 275 0.00 16.51 21.89
CA ILE A 275 -0.90 17.64 22.14
C ILE A 275 -0.18 18.92 22.57
N ARG A 276 1.11 18.83 22.94
CA ARG A 276 1.93 19.98 23.34
C ARG A 276 2.59 20.70 22.17
N ALA A 277 2.70 20.05 21.02
CA ALA A 277 3.17 20.69 19.81
C ALA A 277 2.11 21.68 19.28
N ASN A 278 2.57 22.73 18.60
CA ASN A 278 1.70 23.66 17.89
C ASN A 278 2.18 23.81 16.43
N PRO A 279 1.43 23.29 15.44
CA PRO A 279 0.19 22.53 15.60
C PRO A 279 0.42 21.18 16.28
N ALA A 280 -0.64 20.62 16.89
CA ALA A 280 -0.59 19.29 17.48
C ALA A 280 -0.50 18.23 16.37
N TRP A 281 0.21 17.14 16.64
CA TRP A 281 0.41 16.03 15.71
C TRP A 281 0.62 14.73 16.48
N ASP A 282 0.61 13.58 15.81
CA ASP A 282 0.70 12.28 16.49
C ASP A 282 1.84 11.42 15.94
N TYR A 283 2.48 10.64 16.82
CA TYR A 283 3.35 9.54 16.41
C TYR A 283 2.53 8.28 16.19
N TYR A 284 2.92 7.51 15.18
CA TYR A 284 2.43 6.17 14.89
C TYR A 284 3.61 5.21 14.95
N LEU A 285 3.52 4.21 15.82
CA LEU A 285 4.57 3.21 16.00
C LEU A 285 4.09 1.85 15.51
N GLU A 286 4.89 1.24 14.65
CA GLU A 286 4.59 -0.04 14.02
C GLU A 286 5.79 -0.98 14.15
N PHE A 287 5.53 -2.22 14.54
CA PHE A 287 6.54 -3.27 14.50
C PHE A 287 6.50 -3.96 13.12
N CYS A 288 7.56 -3.76 12.33
CA CYS A 288 7.71 -4.37 11.02
C CYS A 288 8.73 -5.52 11.04
N ASN A 289 8.35 -6.67 10.49
CA ASN A 289 9.19 -7.83 10.21
C ASN A 289 9.19 -8.15 8.71
N SER A 290 10.24 -8.84 8.23
CA SER A 290 10.35 -9.31 6.85
C SER A 290 9.51 -10.58 6.62
N THR A 291 8.21 -10.50 6.93
CA THR A 291 7.22 -11.58 6.79
C THR A 291 6.06 -11.12 5.92
N GLY A 292 5.26 -12.09 5.42
CA GLY A 292 4.05 -11.79 4.64
C GLY A 292 4.31 -10.88 3.44
N TRP A 293 3.62 -9.73 3.42
CA TRP A 293 3.77 -8.68 2.40
C TRP A 293 4.98 -7.77 2.63
N ASN A 294 5.63 -7.82 3.80
CA ASN A 294 6.83 -7.05 4.11
C ASN A 294 8.13 -7.83 3.89
N ARG A 295 8.09 -9.03 3.31
CA ARG A 295 9.29 -9.88 3.13
C ARG A 295 10.39 -9.28 2.23
N GLY A 296 10.07 -8.25 1.44
CA GLY A 296 11.04 -7.51 0.65
C GLY A 296 11.67 -6.33 1.39
N VAL A 297 11.19 -5.98 2.59
CA VAL A 297 11.71 -4.88 3.39
C VAL A 297 13.12 -5.26 3.89
N PRO A 298 14.18 -4.56 3.45
CA PRO A 298 15.55 -4.91 3.79
C PRO A 298 15.87 -4.54 5.23
N GLY A 299 16.73 -5.34 5.89
CA GLY A 299 17.32 -5.02 7.19
C GLY A 299 16.36 -5.03 8.40
N SER A 300 15.10 -5.42 8.21
CA SER A 300 14.18 -5.62 9.34
C SER A 300 14.66 -6.78 10.23
N PRO A 301 14.25 -6.82 11.51
CA PRO A 301 13.10 -6.14 12.11
C PRO A 301 13.32 -4.67 12.48
N TYR A 302 12.23 -3.90 12.46
CA TYR A 302 12.21 -2.49 12.84
C TYR A 302 11.06 -2.14 13.77
N LEU A 303 11.30 -1.23 14.71
CA LEU A 303 10.25 -0.32 15.17
C LEU A 303 10.25 0.89 14.22
N LEU A 304 9.19 1.02 13.44
CA LEU A 304 8.97 2.14 12.53
C LEU A 304 8.26 3.26 13.28
N VAL A 305 8.81 4.47 13.17
CA VAL A 305 8.25 5.69 13.76
C VAL A 305 7.80 6.61 12.64
N ARG A 306 6.51 6.94 12.66
CA ARG A 306 5.85 7.74 11.62
C ARG A 306 5.02 8.85 12.25
N ARG A 307 4.61 9.82 11.44
CA ARG A 307 3.55 10.78 11.79
C ARG A 307 2.68 11.10 10.58
N ILE A 308 1.65 11.92 10.77
CA ILE A 308 0.98 12.62 9.67
C ILE A 308 1.66 13.98 9.46
N ALA A 309 1.98 14.30 8.21
CA ALA A 309 2.51 15.58 7.77
C ALA A 309 1.44 16.34 6.97
N ASP A 310 1.37 17.65 7.21
CA ASP A 310 0.60 18.57 6.38
C ASP A 310 1.44 18.94 5.16
N VAL A 311 1.05 18.46 3.98
CA VAL A 311 1.67 18.81 2.70
C VAL A 311 0.67 19.60 1.85
N PRO A 312 1.09 20.32 0.79
CA PRO A 312 0.17 21.10 -0.02
C PRO A 312 -1.02 20.28 -0.53
N GLY A 313 -2.22 20.59 -0.03
CA GLY A 313 -3.48 20.00 -0.48
C GLY A 313 -3.96 18.76 0.28
N GLU A 314 -3.16 18.15 1.16
CA GLU A 314 -3.55 16.92 1.87
C GLU A 314 -2.66 16.57 3.09
N GLN A 315 -3.12 15.62 3.89
CA GLN A 315 -2.40 15.07 5.03
C GLN A 315 -1.86 13.67 4.70
N ARG A 316 -0.53 13.55 4.61
CA ARG A 316 0.14 12.30 4.22
C ARG A 316 0.92 11.69 5.38
N PRO A 317 1.03 10.36 5.47
CA PRO A 317 2.00 9.73 6.36
C PRO A 317 3.43 10.15 6.03
N ALA A 318 4.22 10.32 7.08
CA ALA A 318 5.63 10.66 7.00
C ALA A 318 6.44 9.63 7.77
N TYR A 319 7.39 9.00 7.09
CA TYR A 319 8.41 8.16 7.70
C TYR A 319 9.45 9.04 8.39
N LEU A 320 9.63 8.85 9.70
CA LEU A 320 10.62 9.61 10.48
C LEU A 320 11.91 8.83 10.67
N MET A 321 11.80 7.57 11.10
CA MET A 321 12.95 6.69 11.31
C MET A 321 12.54 5.22 11.49
N ALA A 322 13.52 4.33 11.33
CA ALA A 322 13.45 2.92 11.64
C ALA A 322 14.49 2.59 12.72
N ILE A 323 14.05 1.98 13.82
CA ILE A 323 14.94 1.50 14.88
C ILE A 323 15.18 0.02 14.66
N ALA A 324 16.35 -0.34 14.15
CA ALA A 324 16.80 -1.72 14.03
C ALA A 324 17.15 -2.29 15.40
N PHE A 325 16.78 -3.54 15.67
CA PHE A 325 17.09 -4.20 16.93
C PHE A 325 17.26 -5.72 16.75
N ASN A 326 17.93 -6.35 17.72
CA ASN A 326 18.06 -7.81 17.77
C ASN A 326 16.84 -8.41 18.50
N GLN A 327 16.25 -9.49 17.97
CA GLN A 327 15.11 -10.17 18.61
C GLN A 327 15.48 -11.11 19.75
N ALA A 328 16.77 -11.21 20.12
CA ALA A 328 17.17 -11.93 21.32
C ALA A 328 16.51 -11.30 22.56
N VAL A 329 15.87 -12.12 23.40
CA VAL A 329 15.17 -11.66 24.61
C VAL A 329 16.06 -10.76 25.46
N GLY A 330 15.55 -9.60 25.84
CA GLY A 330 16.26 -8.57 26.61
C GLY A 330 17.20 -7.69 25.80
N ALA A 331 17.44 -8.01 24.51
CA ALA A 331 18.09 -7.09 23.60
C ALA A 331 17.14 -5.96 23.22
N GLY A 332 17.70 -4.81 22.90
CA GLY A 332 16.93 -3.64 22.54
C GLY A 332 17.75 -2.60 21.81
N ALA A 333 17.08 -1.55 21.38
CA ALA A 333 17.70 -0.40 20.75
C ALA A 333 16.95 0.87 21.13
N THR A 334 17.67 1.98 21.14
CA THR A 334 17.13 3.30 21.44
C THR A 334 17.52 4.26 20.33
N ALA A 335 16.58 5.09 19.90
CA ALA A 335 16.85 6.22 19.03
C ALA A 335 16.05 7.45 19.46
N ILE A 336 16.56 8.62 19.08
CA ILE A 336 15.87 9.90 19.23
C ILE A 336 15.38 10.30 17.83
N GLU A 337 14.13 10.69 17.73
CA GLU A 337 13.55 11.10 16.44
C GLU A 337 14.20 12.39 15.90
N PRO A 338 14.11 12.70 14.59
CA PRO A 338 14.90 13.75 13.96
C PRO A 338 14.80 15.15 14.58
N SER A 339 13.70 15.50 15.24
CA SER A 339 13.55 16.79 15.92
C SER A 339 14.24 16.88 17.28
N GLY A 340 14.76 15.76 17.79
CA GLY A 340 15.54 15.69 19.03
C GLY A 340 14.70 15.66 20.31
N ASN A 341 13.38 15.60 20.22
CA ASN A 341 12.48 15.85 21.36
C ASN A 341 12.00 14.57 22.05
N VAL A 342 11.97 13.46 21.32
CA VAL A 342 11.38 12.21 21.80
C VAL A 342 12.33 11.05 21.61
N ARG A 343 12.54 10.29 22.69
CA ARG A 343 13.31 9.06 22.71
C ARG A 343 12.36 7.87 22.61
N PHE A 344 12.64 6.97 21.67
CA PHE A 344 11.96 5.68 21.54
C PHE A 344 12.95 4.57 21.84
N THR A 345 12.55 3.63 22.68
CA THR A 345 13.29 2.41 23.00
C THR A 345 12.44 1.20 22.69
N VAL A 346 13.04 0.20 22.07
CA VAL A 346 12.44 -1.10 21.79
C VAL A 346 13.23 -2.17 22.52
N GLU A 347 12.54 -3.11 23.15
CA GLU A 347 13.13 -4.24 23.87
C GLU A 347 12.38 -5.53 23.46
N ALA A 348 13.12 -6.53 23.00
CA ALA A 348 12.58 -7.85 22.70
C ALA A 348 12.19 -8.55 24.00
N THR A 349 10.97 -9.07 24.08
CA THR A 349 10.45 -9.68 25.32
C THR A 349 10.44 -11.20 25.24
N ASN A 350 10.25 -11.85 26.38
CA ASN A 350 9.98 -13.29 26.45
C ASN A 350 8.47 -13.62 26.41
N LEU A 351 7.62 -12.64 26.10
CA LEU A 351 6.18 -12.85 26.03
C LEU A 351 5.84 -13.78 24.85
N PRO A 352 4.73 -14.54 24.92
CA PRO A 352 4.31 -15.41 23.81
C PRO A 352 4.07 -14.62 22.51
N GLY A 353 4.64 -15.11 21.42
CA GLY A 353 4.54 -14.49 20.09
C GLY A 353 5.58 -13.38 19.84
N PRO A 354 5.55 -12.72 18.67
CA PRO A 354 6.49 -11.65 18.34
C PRO A 354 6.09 -10.36 19.06
N VAL A 355 6.28 -10.28 20.38
CA VAL A 355 5.90 -9.09 21.18
C VAL A 355 7.13 -8.32 21.63
N LEU A 356 7.12 -7.03 21.34
CA LEU A 356 8.09 -6.05 21.80
C LEU A 356 7.53 -5.25 22.95
N LYS A 357 8.41 -4.75 23.80
CA LYS A 357 8.13 -3.68 24.73
C LYS A 357 8.64 -2.39 24.11
N VAL A 358 7.73 -1.46 23.86
CA VAL A 358 8.04 -0.13 23.32
C VAL A 358 7.95 0.88 24.44
N ILE A 359 9.01 1.67 24.61
CA ILE A 359 9.08 2.76 25.58
C ILE A 359 9.23 4.06 24.80
N ALA A 360 8.35 5.02 25.02
CA ALA A 360 8.44 6.34 24.40
C ALA A 360 8.39 7.40 25.49
N GLY A 361 9.22 8.43 25.39
CA GLY A 361 9.23 9.52 26.36
C GLY A 361 10.02 10.75 25.89
N PRO A 362 9.82 11.91 26.51
CA PRO A 362 10.64 13.09 26.25
C PRO A 362 12.12 12.80 26.53
N VAL A 363 13.02 13.47 25.79
CA VAL A 363 14.48 13.29 25.90
C VAL A 363 15.04 13.75 27.24
#